data_AF-A0A535ZRE1-F1
#
_entry.id   AF-A0A535ZRE1-F1
#
_cell.length_a   1.000
_cell.length_b   1.000
_cell.length_c   1.000
_cell.angle_alpha   90.00
_cell.angle_beta   90.00
_cell.angle_gamma   90.00
#
_symmetry.space_group_name_H-M   'P 1'
#
loop_
_entity.id
_entity.type
_entity.pdbx_description
1 polymer ?
#
loop_
_entity_poly.entity_id
_entity_poly.type
_entity_poly.pdbx_seq_one_letter_code
_entity_poly.pdbx_strand_id
1 'polypeptide(L)'
;MAGATNVGRRVTLTTVSILLVLAAVAWYYTVRQAEAMSGMVTGLAQIGSGMPSGIAPPVFLGMWLAMMVAMMFPTIGPMVLAHRVVVRYRGEGWPPTAGFVLGYLFIWTAIGLLPLGAFLAFRNLPATIGLSLWLRLLAGAILLVAGLYQFTPWKSFCLKACRSPFAFILGHDFGGGTRSAFRAGASHGAYCLGCC
;
A
#
# COMPACT_ATOMS: atom_id res chain seq x y z
N MET A 1 -32.10 35.73 -5.40
CA MET A 1 -31.48 34.66 -4.58
C MET A 1 -31.89 33.23 -4.97
N ALA A 2 -32.86 33.01 -5.89
CA ALA A 2 -33.29 31.67 -6.33
C ALA A 2 -32.45 31.03 -7.47
N GLY A 3 -31.54 31.78 -8.10
CA GLY A 3 -30.72 31.30 -9.23
C GLY A 3 -29.48 30.50 -8.80
N ALA A 4 -28.85 30.87 -7.67
CA ALA A 4 -27.59 30.28 -7.24
C ALA A 4 -27.73 28.82 -6.74
N THR A 5 -28.88 28.46 -6.17
CA THR A 5 -29.17 27.09 -5.68
C THR A 5 -29.39 26.09 -6.83
N ASN A 6 -29.95 26.55 -7.96
CA ASN A 6 -30.18 25.72 -9.14
C ASN A 6 -28.90 25.39 -9.91
N VAL A 7 -27.94 26.32 -9.96
CA VAL A 7 -26.63 26.08 -10.59
C VAL A 7 -25.82 25.07 -9.77
N GLY A 8 -25.77 25.21 -8.45
CA GLY A 8 -25.11 24.25 -7.56
C GLY A 8 -25.69 22.84 -7.68
N ARG A 9 -27.03 22.72 -7.66
CA ARG A 9 -27.72 21.42 -7.82
C ARG A 9 -27.46 20.78 -9.18
N ARG A 10 -27.45 21.56 -10.27
CA ARG A 10 -27.16 21.04 -11.61
C ARG A 10 -25.71 20.58 -11.74
N VAL A 11 -24.75 21.33 -11.21
CA VAL A 11 -23.33 20.94 -11.22
C VAL A 11 -23.13 19.66 -10.41
N THR A 12 -23.70 19.56 -9.20
CA THR A 12 -23.63 18.34 -8.38
C THR A 12 -24.26 17.14 -9.08
N LEU A 13 -25.43 17.30 -9.68
CA LEU A 13 -26.09 16.21 -10.41
C LEU A 13 -25.28 15.77 -11.63
N THR A 14 -24.72 16.71 -12.39
CA THR A 14 -23.84 16.39 -13.52
C THR A 14 -22.59 15.67 -13.07
N THR A 15 -21.92 16.13 -12.01
CA THR A 15 -20.75 15.46 -11.44
C THR A 15 -21.07 14.05 -10.95
N VAL A 16 -22.17 13.87 -10.19
CA VAL A 16 -22.59 12.55 -9.70
C VAL A 16 -22.95 11.61 -10.86
N SER A 17 -23.60 12.13 -11.90
CA SER A 17 -23.98 11.34 -13.07
C SER A 17 -22.76 10.88 -13.87
N ILE A 18 -21.77 11.77 -14.06
CA ILE A 18 -20.49 11.42 -14.68
C ILE A 18 -19.77 10.36 -13.85
N LEU A 19 -19.72 10.51 -12.53
CA LEU A 19 -19.09 9.53 -11.64
C LEU A 19 -19.78 8.16 -11.70
N LEU A 20 -21.11 8.12 -11.74
CA LEU A 20 -21.87 6.88 -11.85
C LEU A 20 -21.67 6.19 -13.21
N VAL A 21 -21.63 6.95 -14.30
CA VAL A 21 -21.35 6.40 -15.64
C VAL A 21 -19.93 5.85 -15.70
N LEU A 22 -18.94 6.59 -15.20
CA LEU A 22 -17.56 6.12 -15.15
C LEU A 22 -17.42 4.87 -14.27
N ALA A 23 -18.12 4.81 -13.13
CA ALA A 23 -18.14 3.63 -12.27
C ALA A 23 -18.77 2.43 -12.97
N ALA A 24 -19.90 2.61 -13.67
CA ALA A 24 -20.56 1.54 -14.40
C ALA A 24 -19.71 1.02 -15.56
N VAL A 25 -19.05 1.92 -16.30
CA VAL A 25 -18.12 1.57 -17.38
C VAL A 25 -16.91 0.82 -16.84
N ALA A 26 -16.32 1.29 -15.73
CA ALA A 26 -15.21 0.60 -15.06
C ALA A 26 -15.63 -0.80 -14.63
N TRP A 27 -16.78 -0.97 -13.96
CA TRP A 27 -17.31 -2.27 -13.57
C TRP A 27 -17.58 -3.19 -14.76
N TYR A 28 -18.14 -2.67 -15.86
CA TYR A 28 -18.36 -3.43 -17.07
C TYR A 28 -17.04 -3.97 -17.63
N TYR A 29 -16.00 -3.13 -17.71
CA TYR A 29 -14.68 -3.56 -18.16
C TYR A 29 -14.01 -4.54 -17.19
N THR A 30 -14.17 -4.35 -15.88
CA THR A 30 -13.67 -5.28 -14.87
C THR A 30 -14.33 -6.65 -14.98
N VAL A 31 -15.65 -6.72 -15.20
CA VAL A 31 -16.37 -7.99 -15.38
C VAL A 31 -15.97 -8.67 -16.70
N ARG A 32 -15.86 -7.91 -17.80
CA ARG A 32 -15.39 -8.43 -19.09
C ARG A 32 -13.94 -8.92 -19.04
N GLN A 33 -13.07 -8.18 -18.35
CA GLN A 33 -11.69 -8.63 -18.11
C GLN A 33 -11.65 -9.81 -17.15
N ALA A 34 -12.55 -9.95 -16.18
CA ALA A 34 -12.60 -11.11 -15.30
C ALA A 34 -12.87 -12.41 -16.07
N GLU A 35 -13.68 -12.38 -17.14
CA GLU A 35 -13.90 -13.53 -18.03
C GLU A 35 -12.65 -13.87 -18.86
N ALA A 36 -11.88 -12.86 -19.30
CA ALA A 36 -10.61 -13.04 -20.01
C ALA A 36 -9.41 -13.32 -19.07
N MET A 37 -9.54 -12.99 -17.79
CA MET A 37 -8.54 -13.14 -16.72
C MET A 37 -8.98 -14.19 -15.71
N SER A 38 -9.46 -15.34 -16.21
CA SER A 38 -9.74 -16.53 -15.40
C SER A 38 -8.55 -17.01 -14.55
N GLY A 39 -7.33 -16.53 -14.87
CA GLY A 39 -6.12 -16.75 -14.07
C GLY A 39 -5.88 -15.78 -12.90
N MET A 40 -6.46 -14.57 -12.88
CA MET A 40 -6.12 -13.57 -11.85
C MET A 40 -7.08 -13.58 -10.64
N VAL A 41 -8.32 -14.03 -10.83
CA VAL A 41 -9.30 -14.25 -9.75
C VAL A 41 -8.98 -15.54 -8.96
N THR A 42 -8.13 -16.40 -9.52
CA THR A 42 -7.75 -17.69 -8.95
C THR A 42 -6.40 -17.62 -8.24
N GLY A 43 -6.13 -16.55 -7.47
CA GLY A 43 -4.84 -16.36 -6.76
C GLY A 43 -4.33 -17.58 -5.97
N LEU A 44 -5.22 -18.51 -5.59
CA LEU A 44 -4.91 -19.82 -5.01
C LEU A 44 -4.72 -20.96 -6.03
N ALA A 45 -5.50 -20.99 -7.12
CA ALA A 45 -5.34 -21.99 -8.18
C ALA A 45 -4.11 -21.71 -9.07
N GLN A 46 -3.53 -20.51 -8.98
CA GLN A 46 -2.25 -20.18 -9.60
C GLN A 46 -1.02 -20.59 -8.79
N ILE A 47 -1.18 -20.98 -7.52
CA ILE A 47 -0.06 -21.50 -6.71
C ILE A 47 0.37 -22.84 -7.31
N GLY A 48 1.54 -22.84 -7.95
CA GLY A 48 2.10 -23.99 -8.66
C GLY A 48 1.78 -24.03 -10.16
N SER A 49 0.93 -23.15 -10.71
CA SER A 49 0.75 -23.03 -12.16
C SER A 49 1.58 -21.86 -12.70
N GLY A 50 2.78 -22.17 -13.19
CA GLY A 50 3.49 -21.30 -14.12
C GLY A 50 3.97 -19.95 -13.59
N MET A 51 4.18 -19.77 -12.28
CA MET A 51 5.00 -18.64 -11.84
C MET A 51 6.44 -18.90 -12.33
N PRO A 52 7.13 -17.95 -12.99
CA PRO A 52 8.47 -18.20 -13.51
C PRO A 52 9.38 -18.60 -12.34
N SER A 53 9.71 -19.89 -12.25
CA SER A 53 10.49 -20.45 -11.14
C SER A 53 11.92 -19.90 -11.08
N GLY A 54 12.35 -19.22 -12.15
CA GLY A 54 13.69 -18.63 -12.32
C GLY A 54 13.86 -17.17 -11.88
N ILE A 55 12.88 -16.53 -11.24
CA ILE A 55 13.10 -15.16 -10.73
C ILE A 55 14.11 -15.20 -9.58
N ALA A 56 15.25 -14.54 -9.76
CA ALA A 56 16.26 -14.42 -8.73
C ALA A 56 15.74 -13.55 -7.56
N PRO A 57 16.06 -13.88 -6.29
CA PRO A 57 15.58 -13.11 -5.13
C PRO A 57 15.81 -11.59 -5.19
N PRO A 58 16.95 -11.08 -5.68
CA PRO A 58 17.14 -9.63 -5.84
C PRO A 58 16.20 -9.00 -6.85
N VAL A 59 15.85 -9.72 -7.93
CA VAL A 59 14.91 -9.24 -8.95
C VAL A 59 13.50 -9.16 -8.37
N PHE A 60 13.09 -10.17 -7.60
CA PHE A 60 11.82 -10.15 -6.88
C PHE A 60 11.73 -8.94 -5.94
N LEU A 61 12.78 -8.71 -5.12
CA LEU A 61 12.80 -7.57 -4.21
C LEU A 61 12.83 -6.23 -4.95
N GLY A 62 13.51 -6.15 -6.09
CA GLY A 62 13.49 -4.97 -6.95
C GLY A 62 12.08 -4.67 -7.48
N MET A 63 11.38 -5.68 -7.98
CA MET A 63 10.00 -5.55 -8.46
C MET A 63 9.04 -5.19 -7.31
N TRP A 64 9.17 -5.86 -6.17
CA TRP A 64 8.43 -5.56 -4.95
C TRP A 64 8.59 -4.10 -4.53
N LEU A 65 9.85 -3.64 -4.46
CA LEU A 65 10.15 -2.28 -4.04
C LEU A 65 9.62 -1.26 -5.05
N ALA A 66 9.75 -1.51 -6.36
CA ALA A 66 9.19 -0.67 -7.39
C ALA A 66 7.66 -0.55 -7.29
N MET A 67 6.97 -1.67 -7.03
CA MET A 67 5.53 -1.71 -6.81
C MET A 67 5.14 -0.90 -5.57
N MET A 68 5.85 -1.09 -4.45
CA MET A 68 5.58 -0.34 -3.21
C MET A 68 5.84 1.15 -3.39
N VAL A 69 6.91 1.55 -4.08
CA VAL A 69 7.16 2.94 -4.45
C VAL A 69 5.97 3.50 -5.23
N ALA A 70 5.52 2.80 -6.28
CA ALA A 70 4.44 3.28 -7.13
C ALA A 70 3.12 3.51 -6.37
N MET A 71 2.77 2.59 -5.46
CA MET A 71 1.48 2.63 -4.77
C MET A 71 1.49 3.47 -3.49
N MET A 72 2.62 3.49 -2.77
CA MET A 72 2.72 4.11 -1.45
C MET A 72 3.34 5.52 -1.46
N PHE A 73 4.13 5.88 -2.47
CA PHE A 73 4.63 7.27 -2.56
C PHE A 73 3.52 8.32 -2.64
N PRO A 74 2.41 8.09 -3.37
CA PRO A 74 1.28 9.01 -3.35
C PRO A 74 0.70 9.23 -1.95
N THR A 75 0.68 8.19 -1.10
CA THR A 75 0.06 8.28 0.24
C THR A 75 0.96 9.01 1.23
N ILE A 76 2.28 8.91 1.11
CA ILE A 76 3.23 9.61 2.00
C ILE A 76 3.68 10.99 1.51
N GLY A 77 3.29 11.40 0.30
CA GLY A 77 3.66 12.70 -0.27
C GLY A 77 3.44 13.89 0.68
N PRO A 78 2.26 14.04 1.32
CA PRO A 78 2.02 15.10 2.29
C PRO A 78 2.97 15.07 3.50
N MET A 79 3.32 13.88 3.99
CA MET A 79 4.26 13.68 5.10
C MET A 79 5.68 14.10 4.73
N VAL A 80 6.16 13.70 3.55
CA VAL A 80 7.49 14.07 3.05
C VAL A 80 7.59 15.58 2.86
N LEU A 81 6.53 16.22 2.35
CA LEU A 81 6.47 17.68 2.21
C LEU A 81 6.49 18.39 3.56
N ALA A 82 5.68 17.93 4.53
CA ALA A 82 5.67 18.48 5.89
C ALA A 82 7.04 18.35 6.57
N HIS A 83 7.69 17.18 6.47
CA HIS A 83 9.04 16.97 6.96
C HIS A 83 10.05 17.91 6.29
N ARG A 84 9.99 18.06 4.97
CA ARG A 84 10.86 18.98 4.22
C ARG A 84 10.70 20.43 4.67
N VAL A 85 9.48 20.87 5.00
CA VAL A 85 9.23 22.20 5.55
C VAL A 85 9.94 22.37 6.89
N VAL A 86 9.82 21.40 7.80
CA VAL A 86 10.51 21.42 9.12
C VAL A 86 12.02 21.43 8.98
N VAL A 87 12.57 20.57 8.11
CA VAL A 87 14.02 20.51 7.81
C VAL A 87 14.53 21.85 7.28
N ARG A 88 13.80 22.49 6.35
CA ARG A 88 14.19 23.82 5.85
C ARG A 88 14.12 24.90 6.92
N TYR A 89 13.11 24.88 7.80
CA TYR A 89 13.02 25.83 8.92
C TYR A 89 14.20 25.71 9.89
N ARG A 90 14.79 24.51 10.01
CA ARG A 90 15.99 24.27 10.82
C ARG A 90 17.29 24.64 10.11
N GLY A 91 17.24 25.14 8.87
CA GLY A 91 18.42 25.44 8.06
C GLY A 91 19.15 24.20 7.54
N GLU A 92 18.53 23.03 7.62
CA GLU A 92 19.10 21.78 7.12
C GLU A 92 18.83 21.63 5.61
N GLY A 93 19.78 21.03 4.89
CA GLY A 93 19.67 20.80 3.44
C GLY A 93 18.68 19.70 3.04
N TRP A 94 18.81 19.18 1.83
CA TRP A 94 18.02 18.03 1.37
C TRP A 94 18.38 16.66 1.99
N PRO A 95 19.61 16.37 2.51
CA PRO A 95 19.97 15.04 2.98
C PRO A 95 19.05 14.43 4.04
N PRO A 96 18.53 15.18 5.03
CA PRO A 96 17.56 14.64 5.98
C PRO A 96 16.25 14.19 5.33
N THR A 97 15.76 14.93 4.33
CA THR A 97 14.55 14.50 3.60
C THR A 97 14.80 13.20 2.84
N ALA A 98 15.98 13.01 2.25
CA ALA A 98 16.37 11.74 1.66
C ALA A 98 16.49 10.63 2.72
N GLY A 99 17.07 10.92 3.89
CA GLY A 99 17.11 10.02 5.04
C GLY A 99 15.73 9.51 5.43
N PHE A 100 14.73 10.40 5.51
CA PHE A 100 13.33 10.04 5.76
C PHE A 100 12.79 9.03 4.72
N VAL A 101 12.96 9.33 3.42
CA VAL A 101 12.49 8.43 2.36
C VAL A 101 13.21 7.08 2.41
N LEU A 102 14.52 7.07 2.68
CA LEU A 102 15.30 5.84 2.83
C LEU A 102 14.84 5.00 4.03
N GLY A 103 14.52 5.63 5.17
CA GLY A 103 13.97 4.94 6.32
C GLY A 103 12.62 4.30 6.03
N TYR A 104 11.78 4.98 5.26
CA TYR A 104 10.50 4.46 4.79
C TYR A 104 10.68 3.24 3.86
N LEU A 105 11.54 3.36 2.85
CA LEU A 105 11.85 2.27 1.92
C LEU A 105 12.51 1.07 2.61
N PHE A 106 13.29 1.31 3.66
CA PHE A 106 13.90 0.24 4.46
C PHE A 106 12.83 -0.68 5.07
N ILE A 107 11.76 -0.13 5.64
CA ILE A 107 10.65 -0.92 6.19
C ILE A 107 9.95 -1.73 5.09
N TRP A 108 9.67 -1.12 3.94
CA TRP A 108 9.05 -1.82 2.81
C TRP A 108 9.92 -2.92 2.21
N THR A 109 11.24 -2.70 2.20
CA THR A 109 12.20 -3.72 1.78
C THR A 109 12.23 -4.88 2.77
N ALA A 110 12.27 -4.57 4.07
CA ALA A 110 12.29 -5.58 5.13
C ALA A 110 11.02 -6.46 5.10
N ILE A 111 9.83 -5.86 4.98
CA ILE A 111 8.59 -6.64 4.90
C ILE A 111 8.48 -7.44 3.60
N GLY A 112 9.10 -6.97 2.51
CA GLY A 112 9.20 -7.70 1.24
C GLY A 112 9.91 -9.04 1.33
N LEU A 113 10.68 -9.28 2.41
CA LEU A 113 11.28 -10.58 2.69
C LEU A 113 10.22 -11.66 3.02
N LEU A 114 9.07 -11.29 3.58
CA LEU A 114 7.98 -12.25 3.87
C LEU A 114 7.34 -12.84 2.61
N PRO A 115 6.82 -12.03 1.65
CA PRO A 115 6.29 -12.56 0.40
C PRO A 115 7.38 -13.21 -0.47
N LEU A 116 8.63 -12.74 -0.38
CA LEU A 116 9.75 -13.45 -0.99
C LEU A 116 9.93 -14.85 -0.38
N GLY A 117 9.92 -14.96 0.95
CA GLY A 117 10.02 -16.24 1.65
C GLY A 117 8.87 -17.19 1.28
N ALA A 118 7.64 -16.67 1.22
CA ALA A 118 6.49 -17.41 0.73
C ALA A 118 6.71 -17.87 -0.72
N PHE A 119 7.11 -16.97 -1.62
CA PHE A 119 7.42 -17.32 -3.01
C PHE A 119 8.46 -18.45 -3.09
N LEU A 120 9.56 -18.34 -2.35
CA LEU A 120 10.62 -19.37 -2.34
C LEU A 120 10.14 -20.71 -1.79
N ALA A 121 9.23 -20.70 -0.80
CA ALA A 121 8.65 -21.91 -0.21
C ALA A 121 7.66 -22.61 -1.15
N PHE A 122 6.82 -21.84 -1.87
CA PHE A 122 5.76 -22.40 -2.71
C PHE A 122 6.16 -22.61 -4.18
N ARG A 123 7.22 -21.96 -4.70
CA ARG A 123 7.59 -21.98 -6.14
C ARG A 123 7.92 -23.35 -6.73
N ASN A 124 8.30 -24.32 -5.90
CA ASN A 124 8.67 -25.67 -6.34
C ASN A 124 7.55 -26.70 -6.15
N LEU A 125 6.38 -26.27 -5.67
CA LEU A 125 5.27 -27.17 -5.46
C LEU A 125 4.60 -27.53 -6.79
N PRO A 126 4.12 -28.78 -6.94
CA PRO A 126 3.40 -29.20 -8.14
C PRO A 126 2.07 -28.45 -8.25
N ALA A 127 1.62 -28.19 -9.48
CA ALA A 127 0.35 -27.50 -9.76
C ALA A 127 -0.88 -28.15 -9.10
N THR A 128 -0.81 -29.45 -8.79
CA THR A 128 -1.87 -30.19 -8.10
C THR A 128 -2.05 -29.78 -6.63
N ILE A 129 -1.08 -29.08 -6.03
CA ILE A 129 -1.17 -28.64 -4.63
C ILE A 129 -2.29 -27.62 -4.39
N GLY A 130 -2.69 -26.85 -5.41
CA GLY A 130 -3.83 -25.92 -5.32
C GLY A 130 -5.18 -26.60 -5.06
N LEU A 131 -5.26 -27.92 -5.27
CA LEU A 131 -6.41 -28.74 -4.95
C LEU A 131 -6.39 -29.28 -3.52
N SER A 132 -5.27 -29.13 -2.79
CA SER A 132 -5.14 -29.63 -1.43
C SER A 132 -6.04 -28.86 -0.46
N LEU A 133 -6.74 -29.60 0.40
CA LEU A 133 -7.62 -29.03 1.41
C LEU A 133 -6.84 -28.12 2.38
N TRP A 134 -5.63 -28.52 2.77
CA TRP A 134 -4.80 -27.75 3.70
C TRP A 134 -4.42 -26.37 3.16
N LEU A 135 -4.00 -26.25 1.89
CA LEU A 135 -3.62 -24.96 1.31
C LEU A 135 -4.82 -24.01 1.15
N ARG A 136 -5.99 -24.57 0.83
CA ARG A 136 -7.26 -23.80 0.78
C ARG A 136 -7.67 -23.30 2.17
N LEU A 137 -7.57 -24.15 3.19
CA LEU A 137 -7.85 -23.75 4.57
C LEU A 137 -6.87 -22.70 5.07
N LEU A 138 -5.57 -22.84 4.78
CA LEU A 138 -4.55 -21.87 5.13
C LEU A 138 -4.86 -20.50 4.52
N ALA A 139 -5.21 -20.46 3.24
CA ALA A 139 -5.53 -19.20 2.56
C ALA A 139 -6.84 -18.58 3.07
N GLY A 140 -7.87 -19.41 3.31
CA GLY A 140 -9.10 -18.95 3.96
C GLY A 140 -8.84 -18.36 5.35
N ALA A 141 -7.97 -19.01 6.14
CA ALA A 141 -7.55 -18.51 7.44
C ALA A 141 -6.79 -17.17 7.33
N ILE A 142 -5.86 -17.03 6.38
CA ILE A 142 -5.15 -15.78 6.12
C ILE A 142 -6.14 -14.65 5.77
N LEU A 143 -7.10 -14.91 4.89
CA LEU A 143 -8.13 -13.94 4.53
C LEU A 143 -9.05 -13.58 5.70
N LEU A 144 -9.45 -14.56 6.52
CA LEU A 144 -10.22 -14.31 7.74
C LEU A 144 -9.44 -13.45 8.73
N VAL A 145 -8.17 -13.77 8.97
CA VAL A 145 -7.30 -12.99 9.86
C VAL A 145 -7.11 -11.57 9.33
N ALA A 146 -6.85 -11.41 8.04
CA ALA A 146 -6.74 -10.11 7.39
C ALA A 146 -8.06 -9.31 7.48
N GLY A 147 -9.20 -9.97 7.30
CA GLY A 147 -10.53 -9.38 7.44
C GLY A 147 -10.81 -8.91 8.88
N LEU A 148 -10.53 -9.77 9.87
CA LEU A 148 -10.66 -9.42 11.28
C LEU A 148 -9.71 -8.28 11.67
N TYR A 149 -8.49 -8.26 11.12
CA TYR A 149 -7.53 -7.20 11.33
C TYR A 149 -8.08 -5.82 10.93
N GLN A 150 -8.91 -5.74 9.88
CA GLN A 150 -9.51 -4.47 9.44
C GLN A 150 -10.38 -3.80 10.50
N PHE A 151 -10.97 -4.58 11.41
CA PHE A 151 -11.84 -4.07 12.48
C PHE A 151 -11.11 -3.83 13.80
N THR A 152 -9.79 -4.06 13.84
CA THR A 152 -9.04 -3.89 15.08
C THR A 152 -8.82 -2.41 15.41
N PRO A 153 -8.81 -2.06 16.72
CA PRO A 153 -8.44 -0.72 17.16
C PRO A 153 -6.98 -0.39 16.78
N TRP A 154 -6.14 -1.41 16.62
CA TRP A 154 -4.74 -1.27 16.20
C TRP A 154 -4.61 -0.61 14.82
N LYS A 155 -5.33 -1.13 13.81
CA LYS A 155 -5.36 -0.50 12.47
C LYS A 155 -5.84 0.95 12.54
N SER A 156 -6.88 1.22 13.32
CA SER A 156 -7.42 2.56 13.50
C SER A 156 -6.42 3.53 14.15
N PHE A 157 -5.59 3.04 15.06
CA PHE A 157 -4.51 3.81 15.67
C PHE A 157 -3.41 4.15 14.66
N CYS A 158 -2.93 3.16 13.91
CA CYS A 158 -1.95 3.38 12.84
C CYS A 158 -2.47 4.39 11.80
N LEU A 159 -3.73 4.28 11.39
CA LEU A 159 -4.32 5.12 10.36
C LEU A 159 -4.45 6.59 10.81
N LYS A 160 -4.70 6.84 12.10
CA LYS A 160 -4.64 8.19 12.66
C LYS A 160 -3.23 8.76 12.52
N ALA A 161 -2.20 8.02 12.93
CA ALA A 161 -0.81 8.45 12.82
C ALA A 161 -0.40 8.74 11.36
N CYS A 162 -0.88 7.94 10.40
CA CYS A 162 -0.57 8.16 8.98
C CYS A 162 -1.26 9.38 8.36
N ARG A 163 -2.49 9.73 8.81
CA ARG A 163 -3.26 10.85 8.21
C ARG A 163 -2.97 12.22 8.81
N SER A 164 -2.31 12.30 9.96
CA SER A 164 -2.06 13.58 10.66
C SER A 164 -0.57 13.95 10.65
N PRO A 165 -0.05 14.54 9.55
CA PRO A 165 1.38 14.79 9.38
C PRO A 165 1.99 15.69 10.45
N PHE A 166 1.32 16.79 10.77
CA PHE A 166 1.80 17.70 11.81
C PHE A 166 1.76 17.07 13.20
N ALA A 167 0.68 16.35 13.55
CA ALA A 167 0.59 15.67 14.83
C ALA A 167 1.67 14.59 15.01
N PHE A 168 2.03 13.90 13.93
CA PHE A 168 3.11 12.91 13.96
C PHE A 168 4.48 13.55 14.21
N ILE A 169 4.82 14.60 13.45
CA ILE A 169 6.12 15.28 13.55
C ILE A 169 6.26 16.07 14.86
N LEU A 170 5.17 16.69 15.35
CA LEU A 170 5.16 17.40 16.63
C LEU A 170 5.10 16.45 17.83
N GLY A 171 4.40 15.32 17.70
CA GLY A 171 4.26 14.33 18.76
C GLY A 171 5.47 13.40 18.92
N HIS A 172 6.32 13.30 17.89
CA HIS A 172 7.59 12.59 17.95
C HIS A 172 8.72 13.57 17.62
N ASP A 173 9.40 14.09 18.65
CA ASP A 173 10.62 14.85 18.42
C ASP A 173 11.75 13.90 17.98
N PHE A 174 12.00 13.86 16.67
CA PHE A 174 13.07 13.06 16.10
C PHE A 174 14.43 13.75 16.21
N GLY A 175 14.51 15.03 16.59
CA GLY A 175 15.74 15.83 16.53
C GLY A 175 16.11 16.24 15.09
N GLY A 176 17.29 16.86 14.91
CA GLY A 176 17.80 17.33 13.61
C GLY A 176 18.76 16.36 12.91
N GLY A 177 18.94 16.49 11.59
CA GLY A 177 19.90 15.73 10.79
C GLY A 177 19.37 14.47 10.08
N THR A 178 20.26 13.77 9.35
CA THR A 178 19.86 12.65 8.49
C THR A 178 19.48 11.39 9.26
N ARG A 179 20.15 11.11 10.39
CA ARG A 179 19.90 9.90 11.20
C ARG A 179 18.54 9.94 11.88
N SER A 180 18.19 11.10 12.44
CA SER A 180 16.87 11.37 13.02
C SER A 180 15.77 11.28 11.97
N ALA A 181 15.98 11.90 10.82
CA ALA A 181 15.04 11.81 9.71
C ALA A 181 14.85 10.37 9.21
N PHE A 182 15.91 9.56 9.12
CA PHE A 182 15.79 8.14 8.81
C PHE A 182 14.94 7.38 9.83
N ARG A 183 15.14 7.62 11.14
CA ARG A 183 14.31 7.02 12.19
C ARG A 183 12.85 7.47 12.09
N ALA A 184 12.61 8.74 11.75
CA ALA A 184 11.28 9.27 11.52
C ALA A 184 10.59 8.58 10.34
N GLY A 185 11.31 8.41 9.23
CA GLY A 185 10.84 7.70 8.04
C GLY A 185 10.55 6.22 8.30
N ALA A 186 11.42 5.54 9.05
CA ALA A 186 11.22 4.14 9.44
C ALA A 186 10.03 3.98 10.40
N SER A 187 9.89 4.87 11.38
CA SER A 187 8.72 4.90 12.27
C SER A 187 7.43 5.09 11.46
N HIS A 188 7.40 6.08 10.56
CA HIS A 188 6.25 6.32 9.69
C HIS A 188 5.97 5.12 8.76
N GLY A 189 7.01 4.49 8.22
CA GLY A 189 6.90 3.26 7.43
C GLY A 189 6.26 2.11 8.22
N ALA A 190 6.60 1.94 9.50
CA ALA A 190 6.00 0.93 10.35
C ALA A 190 4.51 1.23 10.64
N TYR A 191 4.15 2.49 10.87
CA TYR A 191 2.74 2.89 10.98
C TYR A 191 1.98 2.64 9.68
N CYS A 192 2.55 3.01 8.52
CA CYS A 192 1.95 2.76 7.22
C CYS A 192 1.73 1.26 7.00
N LEU A 193 2.73 0.43 7.30
CA LEU A 193 2.62 -1.01 7.21
C LEU A 193 1.51 -1.56 8.12
N GLY A 194 1.40 -1.06 9.35
CA GLY A 194 0.30 -1.42 10.25
C GLY A 194 -1.08 -0.95 9.78
N CYS A 195 -1.17 -0.02 8.83
CA CYS A 195 -2.44 0.37 8.23
C CYS A 195 -2.87 -0.52 7.07
N CYS A 196 -1.92 -1.19 6.41
CA CYS A 196 -2.13 -2.02 5.22
C CYS A 196 -2.72 -3.38 5.61
#